data_AF-A0A0Q9WZG8-F1
#
_entry.id   AF-A0A0Q9WZG8-F1
#
_cell.length_a   1.000
_cell.length_b   1.000
_cell.length_c   1.000
_cell.angle_alpha   90.00
_cell.angle_beta   90.00
_cell.angle_gamma   90.00
#
_symmetry.space_group_name_H-M   'P 1'
#
loop_
_entity.id
_entity.type
_entity.pdbx_description
1 polymer ?
#
loop_
_entity_poly.entity_id
_entity_poly.type
_entity_poly.pdbx_seq_one_letter_code
_entity_poly.pdbx_strand_id
1 'polypeptide(L)' 'MSAPTRSQILLLYKHLIRYGNHLKLTDKNYFLGRVRHEFRGNRELTNPLEIEFSFKRGETLLRKGRIL' A
#
# COMPACT_ATOMS: atom_id res chain seq x y z
N MET A 1 13.53 13.83 -6.62
CA MET A 1 12.69 12.91 -5.82
C MET A 1 13.29 11.52 -5.97
N SER A 2 13.58 10.82 -4.88
CA SER A 2 14.20 9.50 -4.90
C SER A 2 13.11 8.40 -4.89
N ALA A 3 13.26 7.40 -5.75
CA ALA A 3 12.40 6.23 -5.74
C ALA A 3 12.47 5.54 -4.36
N PRO A 4 11.34 5.05 -3.82
CA PRO A 4 11.31 4.39 -2.53
C PRO A 4 12.15 3.11 -2.58
N THR A 5 12.89 2.85 -1.51
CA THR A 5 13.67 1.63 -1.37
C THR A 5 12.76 0.42 -1.18
N ARG A 6 13.27 -0.77 -1.51
CA ARG A 6 12.56 -2.04 -1.28
C ARG A 6 12.07 -2.19 0.17
N SER A 7 12.88 -1.76 1.13
CA SER A 7 12.53 -1.80 2.55
C SER A 7 11.32 -0.90 2.87
N GLN A 8 11.27 0.31 2.30
CA GLN A 8 10.13 1.21 2.47
C GLN A 8 8.85 0.62 1.86
N ILE A 9 8.95 0.01 0.67
CA ILE A 9 7.82 -0.65 0.00
C ILE A 9 7.27 -1.81 0.86
N LEU A 10 8.15 -2.65 1.41
CA LEU A 10 7.75 -3.75 2.29
C LEU A 10 7.15 -3.27 3.61
N LEU A 11 7.65 -2.16 4.16
CA LEU A 11 7.08 -1.54 5.36
C LEU A 11 5.67 -1.01 5.08
N LEU A 12 5.47 -0.32 3.95
CA LEU A 12 4.16 0.16 3.52
C LEU A 12 3.16 -1.00 3.38
N TYR A 13 3.58 -2.10 2.75
CA TYR A 13 2.75 -3.31 2.65
C TYR A 13 2.32 -3.81 4.04
N LYS A 14 3.26 -3.95 4.99
CA LYS A 14 2.94 -4.37 6.37
C LYS A 14 1.96 -3.41 7.05
N HIS A 15 2.13 -2.10 6.87
CA HIS A 15 1.23 -1.10 7.43
C HIS A 15 -0.18 -1.20 6.85
N LEU A 16 -0.32 -1.40 5.53
CA LEU A 16 -1.62 -1.59 4.88
C LEU A 16 -2.32 -2.85 5.38
N ILE A 17 -1.61 -3.96 5.55
CA ILE A 17 -2.20 -5.19 6.11
C ILE A 17 -2.70 -4.97 7.54
N ARG A 18 -1.91 -4.31 8.40
CA ARG A 18 -2.34 -3.96 9.77
C ARG A 18 -3.57 -3.06 9.78
N TYR A 19 -3.57 -2.03 8.93
CA TYR A 19 -4.72 -1.14 8.77
C TYR A 19 -5.97 -1.92 8.34
N GLY A 20 -5.84 -2.79 7.33
CA GLY A 20 -6.92 -3.65 6.85
C GLY A 20 -7.54 -4.53 7.95
N ASN A 21 -6.71 -5.06 8.85
CA ASN A 21 -7.19 -5.87 9.98
C ASN A 21 -8.03 -5.06 10.98
N HIS A 22 -7.79 -3.76 11.09
CA HIS A 22 -8.49 -2.83 11.99
C HIS A 22 -9.77 -2.24 11.37
N LEU A 23 -10.05 -2.47 10.08
CA LEU A 23 -11.27 -1.99 9.44
C LEU A 23 -12.51 -2.60 10.10
N LYS A 24 -13.48 -1.77 10.49
CA LYS A 24 -14.75 -2.21 11.09
C LYS A 24 -15.91 -2.21 10.10
N LEU A 25 -15.91 -1.28 9.17
CA LEU A 25 -17.04 -0.98 8.28
C LEU A 25 -16.85 -1.49 6.84
N THR A 26 -15.73 -2.16 6.56
CA THR A 26 -15.36 -2.61 5.21
C THR A 26 -15.00 -4.08 5.26
N ASP A 27 -15.30 -4.81 4.20
CA ASP A 27 -14.87 -6.20 4.06
C ASP A 27 -13.34 -6.29 4.07
N LYS A 28 -12.82 -6.89 5.15
CA LYS A 28 -11.38 -7.08 5.38
C LYS A 28 -10.76 -7.97 4.31
N ASN A 29 -11.44 -9.03 3.91
CA ASN A 29 -10.92 -9.98 2.92
C ASN A 29 -10.83 -9.32 1.55
N TYR A 30 -11.83 -8.51 1.19
CA TYR A 30 -11.78 -7.73 -0.04
C TYR A 30 -10.62 -6.73 -0.02
N PHE A 31 -10.49 -5.94 1.06
CA PHE A 31 -9.40 -4.96 1.19
C PHE A 31 -8.02 -5.64 1.11
N LEU A 32 -7.79 -6.68 1.89
CA LEU A 32 -6.52 -7.42 1.91
C LEU A 32 -6.24 -8.10 0.55
N GLY A 33 -7.27 -8.63 -0.10
CA GLY A 33 -7.18 -9.19 -1.44
C GLY A 33 -6.74 -8.15 -2.48
N ARG A 34 -7.36 -6.96 -2.46
CA ARG A 34 -6.98 -5.83 -3.32
C ARG A 34 -5.54 -5.38 -3.09
N VAL A 35 -5.12 -5.20 -1.84
CA VAL A 35 -3.74 -4.82 -1.50
C VAL A 35 -2.75 -5.86 -2.02
N ARG A 36 -2.99 -7.15 -1.78
CA ARG A 36 -2.12 -8.22 -2.28
C ARG A 36 -2.06 -8.26 -3.81
N HIS A 37 -3.20 -8.05 -4.46
CA HIS A 37 -3.28 -8.04 -5.92
C HIS A 37 -2.46 -6.89 -6.53
N GLU A 38 -2.60 -5.66 -6.02
CA GLU A 38 -1.83 -4.51 -6.52
C GLU A 38 -0.32 -4.69 -6.30
N PHE A 39 0.12 -5.15 -5.13
CA PHE A 39 1.54 -5.39 -4.87
C PHE A 39 2.13 -6.54 -5.69
N ARG A 40 1.32 -7.55 -6.04
CA ARG A 40 1.74 -8.63 -6.94
C ARG A 40 1.83 -8.15 -8.39
N GLY A 41 0.85 -7.38 -8.86
CA GLY A 41 0.86 -6.80 -10.20
C GLY A 41 2.01 -5.83 -10.42
N ASN A 42 2.38 -5.08 -9.40
CA ASN A 42 3.50 -4.12 -9.47
C ASN A 42 4.87 -4.75 -9.18
N ARG A 43 4.98 -6.08 -9.05
CA ARG A 43 6.24 -6.75 -8.69
C ARG A 43 7.33 -6.60 -9.76
N GLU A 44 6.93 -6.54 -11.03
CA GLU A 44 7.82 -6.37 -12.19
C GLU A 44 7.88 -4.92 -12.66
N LEU A 45 7.27 -4.00 -11.91
CA LEU A 45 7.27 -2.58 -12.24
C LEU A 45 8.68 -2.02 -12.09
N THR A 46 9.26 -1.57 -13.21
CA THR A 46 10.62 -1.01 -13.28
C THR A 46 10.62 0.51 -13.42
N ASN A 47 9.49 1.12 -13.81
CA ASN A 47 9.38 2.56 -14.00
C ASN A 47 9.41 3.30 -12.64
N PRO A 48 10.45 4.11 -12.36
CA PRO A 48 10.59 4.79 -11.08
C PRO A 48 9.43 5.74 -10.74
N LEU A 49 8.83 6.38 -11.75
CA LEU A 49 7.71 7.32 -11.55
C LEU A 49 6.43 6.60 -11.12
N GLU A 50 6.17 5.43 -11.71
CA GLU A 50 5.01 4.62 -11.35
C GLU A 50 5.17 3.96 -9.98
N ILE A 51 6.40 3.55 -9.63
CA ILE A 51 6.74 3.06 -8.29
C ILE A 51 6.48 4.17 -7.26
N GLU A 52 7.00 5.38 -7.51
CA GLU A 52 6.80 6.52 -6.61
C GLU A 52 5.33 6.90 -6.47
N PHE A 53 4.59 6.93 -7.58
CA PHE A 53 3.15 7.21 -7.57
C PHE A 53 2.38 6.18 -6.75
N SER A 54 2.63 4.89 -6.99
CA SER A 54 1.97 3.79 -6.26
C SER A 54 2.29 3.83 -4.77
N PHE A 55 3.55 4.13 -4.43
CA PHE A 55 3.99 4.26 -3.05
C PHE A 55 3.29 5.43 -2.33
N LYS A 56 3.30 6.63 -2.92
CA LYS A 56 2.60 7.81 -2.38
C LYS A 56 1.10 7.60 -2.25
N ARG A 57 0.48 6.87 -3.17
CA ARG A 57 -0.94 6.51 -3.11
C ARG A 57 -1.23 5.67 -1.86
N GLY A 58 -0.42 4.63 -1.61
CA GLY A 58 -0.55 3.79 -0.42
C GLY A 58 -0.33 4.55 0.89
N GLU A 59 0.68 5.43 0.94
CA GLU A 59 0.91 6.29 2.11
C GLU A 59 -0.25 7.25 2.37
N THR A 60 -0.81 7.84 1.32
CA THR A 60 -1.95 8.75 1.43
C THR A 60 -3.17 8.03 1.98
N LEU A 61 -3.41 6.77 1.58
CA LEU A 61 -4.49 5.95 2.12
C LEU A 61 -4.33 5.75 3.63
N LEU A 62 -3.13 5.38 4.10
CA LEU A 62 -2.85 5.23 5.51
C LEU A 62 -2.99 6.54 6.29
N ARG A 63 -2.53 7.66 5.71
CA ARG A 63 -2.64 8.98 6.35
C ARG A 63 -4.09 9.42 6.50
N LYS A 64 -4.92 9.23 5.47
CA LYS A 64 -6.36 9.55 5.51
C LYS A 64 -7.13 8.59 6.43
N GLY A 65 -6.77 7.31 6.45
CA GLY A 65 -7.36 6.31 7.33
C GLY A 65 -6.94 6.42 8.80
N ARG A 66 -5.87 7.18 9.10
CA ARG A 66 -5.40 7.51 10.46
C ARG A 66 -6.03 8.77 11.05
N ILE A 67 -6.94 9.43 10.36
CA ILE A 67 -7.74 10.52 10.94
C ILE A 67 -8.89 9.87 11.74
N LEU A 68 -8.54 9.27 12.88
CA LEU A 68 -9.44 8.86 13.96
C LEU A 68 -8.70 9.08 15.29
#